data_AF-A0A497N2L5-F1
#
_entry.id   AF-A0A497N2L5-F1
#
_cell.length_a   1.000
_cell.length_b   1.000
_cell.length_c   1.000
_cell.angle_alpha   90.00
_cell.angle_beta   90.00
_cell.angle_gamma   90.00
#
_symmetry.space_group_name_H-M   'P 1'
#
loop_
_entity.id
_entity.type
_entity.pdbx_description
1 polymer ?
#
loop_
_entity_poly.entity_id
_entity_poly.type
_entity_poly.pdbx_seq_one_letter_code
_entity_poly.pdbx_strand_id
1 'polypeptide(L)'
;VKAATAVIIKPNQVGTLTDTWEAVSFASSSGLVPVASHRSGETCDGKLSHMALAFGCPIIKAGVIGGERSAKYNELIRIQHTYPEAVKPGSLSSLLP
;
A
#
# COMPACT_ATOMS: atom_id res chain seq x y z
N VAL A 1 23.27 7.94 -11.47
CA VAL A 1 22.32 8.49 -10.46
C VAL A 1 20.96 7.86 -10.70
N LYS A 2 20.29 7.31 -9.66
CA LYS A 2 18.89 6.83 -9.78
C LYS A 2 17.94 8.03 -9.63
N ALA A 3 16.88 8.12 -10.43
CA ALA A 3 15.93 9.23 -10.39
C ALA A 3 15.01 9.21 -9.15
N ALA A 4 14.79 8.02 -8.55
CA ALA A 4 13.96 7.82 -7.37
C ALA A 4 14.39 6.57 -6.59
N THR A 5 13.90 6.44 -5.35
CA THR A 5 14.06 5.27 -4.47
C THR A 5 12.72 4.63 -4.07
N ALA A 6 11.59 5.27 -4.41
CA ALA A 6 10.25 4.82 -4.09
C ALA A 6 9.27 5.31 -5.17
N VAL A 7 8.11 4.65 -5.26
CA VAL A 7 7.04 5.03 -6.19
C VAL A 7 5.68 4.93 -5.50
N ILE A 8 4.84 5.94 -5.72
CA ILE A 8 3.46 5.94 -5.25
C ILE A 8 2.59 5.21 -6.27
N ILE A 9 1.99 4.10 -5.84
CA ILE A 9 1.10 3.28 -6.66
C ILE A 9 -0.35 3.62 -6.30
N LYS A 10 -1.09 4.12 -7.28
CA LYS A 10 -2.52 4.41 -7.19
C LYS A 10 -3.24 3.47 -8.15
N PRO A 11 -3.98 2.46 -7.66
CA PRO A 11 -4.59 1.44 -8.51
C PRO A 11 -5.45 2.03 -9.63
N ASN A 12 -6.20 3.09 -9.33
CA ASN A 12 -7.05 3.76 -10.31
C ASN A 12 -6.31 4.69 -11.30
N GLN A 13 -5.01 4.97 -11.09
CA GLN A 13 -4.17 5.59 -12.12
C GLN A 13 -3.59 4.54 -13.07
N VAL A 14 -3.33 3.33 -12.56
CA VAL A 14 -2.84 2.22 -13.37
C VAL A 14 -3.98 1.62 -14.22
N GLY A 15 -5.15 1.43 -13.62
CA GLY A 15 -6.39 1.07 -14.31
C GLY A 15 -6.97 -0.26 -13.84
N THR A 16 -6.18 -1.33 -13.84
CA THR A 16 -6.63 -2.69 -13.46
C THR A 16 -5.86 -3.25 -12.26
N LEU A 17 -6.43 -4.28 -11.60
CA LEU A 17 -5.76 -4.96 -10.50
C LEU A 17 -4.49 -5.70 -10.94
N THR A 18 -4.55 -6.35 -12.11
CA THR A 18 -3.39 -7.06 -12.69
C THR A 18 -2.25 -6.08 -12.96
N ASP A 19 -2.53 -4.99 -13.67
CA ASP A 19 -1.51 -3.99 -13.99
C ASP A 19 -0.97 -3.31 -12.72
N THR A 20 -1.83 -3.14 -11.70
CA THR A 20 -1.40 -2.61 -10.40
C THR A 20 -0.41 -3.54 -9.72
N TRP A 21 -0.69 -4.85 -9.73
CA TRP A 21 0.23 -5.86 -9.19
C TRP A 21 1.54 -5.88 -9.97
N GLU A 22 1.48 -5.87 -11.30
CA GLU A 22 2.67 -5.81 -12.17
C GLU A 22 3.51 -4.56 -11.89
N ALA A 23 2.88 -3.40 -11.71
CA ALA A 23 3.57 -2.16 -11.35
C ALA A 23 4.28 -2.25 -9.99
N VAL A 24 3.64 -2.87 -9.00
CA VAL A 24 4.24 -3.11 -7.67
C VAL A 24 5.41 -4.08 -7.78
N SER A 25 5.24 -5.21 -8.47
CA SER A 25 6.30 -6.21 -8.68
C SER A 25 7.50 -5.63 -9.44
N PHE A 26 7.24 -4.83 -10.48
CA PHE A 26 8.29 -4.15 -11.23
C PHE A 26 9.06 -3.17 -10.34
N ALA A 27 8.37 -2.35 -9.55
CA ALA A 27 9.01 -1.42 -8.61
C ALA A 27 9.91 -2.16 -7.60
N SER A 28 9.37 -3.20 -6.95
CA SER A 28 10.12 -4.01 -5.97
C SER A 28 11.36 -4.65 -6.59
N SER A 29 11.23 -5.30 -7.75
CA SER A 29 12.36 -5.95 -8.44
C SER A 29 13.42 -4.96 -8.93
N SER A 30 13.04 -3.70 -9.18
CA SER A 30 13.94 -2.60 -9.55
C SER A 30 14.62 -1.93 -8.34
N GLY A 31 14.34 -2.40 -7.12
CA GLY A 31 14.84 -1.81 -5.88
C GLY A 31 14.21 -0.46 -5.55
N LEU A 32 12.97 -0.23 -5.99
CA LEU A 32 12.14 0.90 -5.55
C LEU A 32 11.16 0.41 -4.48
N VAL A 33 10.90 1.23 -3.48
CA VAL A 33 9.85 0.95 -2.48
C VAL A 33 8.47 1.30 -3.05
N PRO A 34 7.56 0.34 -3.25
CA PRO A 34 6.20 0.65 -3.68
C PRO A 34 5.35 1.14 -2.50
N VAL A 35 4.61 2.23 -2.71
CA VAL A 35 3.75 2.85 -1.71
C VAL A 35 2.31 2.82 -2.19
N ALA A 36 1.47 1.98 -1.59
CA ALA A 36 0.04 1.94 -1.92
C ALA A 36 -0.64 3.25 -1.47
N SER A 37 -1.36 3.93 -2.36
CA SER A 37 -1.88 5.26 -2.05
C SER A 37 -3.33 5.49 -2.46
N HIS A 38 -4.03 6.23 -1.60
CA HIS A 38 -5.40 6.69 -1.80
C HIS A 38 -5.51 7.78 -2.89
N ARG A 39 -6.75 8.22 -3.13
CA ARG A 39 -7.04 9.48 -3.83
C ARG A 39 -7.74 10.49 -2.93
N SER A 40 -7.80 11.75 -3.36
CA SER A 40 -8.52 12.80 -2.64
C SER A 40 -10.02 12.49 -2.51
N GLY A 41 -10.68 12.01 -3.56
CA GLY A 41 -12.03 11.45 -3.47
C GLY A 41 -11.97 9.94 -3.22
N GLU A 42 -12.20 9.52 -1.99
CA GLU A 42 -12.10 8.11 -1.58
C GLU A 42 -13.36 7.67 -0.83
N THR A 43 -13.65 6.38 -0.83
CA THR A 43 -14.82 5.79 -0.16
C THR A 43 -14.45 5.21 1.20
N CYS A 44 -15.43 4.84 2.03
CA CYS A 44 -15.17 4.17 3.32
C CYS A 44 -14.84 2.68 3.21
N ASP A 45 -14.44 2.17 2.04
CA ASP A 45 -14.01 0.78 1.89
C ASP A 45 -12.54 0.54 2.29
N GLY A 46 -12.19 -0.71 2.57
CA GLY A 46 -10.86 -1.15 2.97
C GLY A 46 -10.01 -1.73 1.83
N LYS A 47 -10.41 -1.56 0.56
CA LYS A 47 -9.77 -2.25 -0.59
C LYS A 47 -8.28 -1.94 -0.70
N LEU A 48 -7.89 -0.68 -0.45
CA LEU A 48 -6.49 -0.26 -0.50
C LEU A 48 -5.63 -1.03 0.50
N SER A 49 -6.15 -1.33 1.68
CA SER A 49 -5.46 -2.09 2.72
C SER A 49 -5.21 -3.53 2.30
N HIS A 50 -6.21 -4.19 1.71
CA HIS A 50 -6.05 -5.54 1.16
C HIS A 50 -5.05 -5.57 0.01
N MET A 51 -5.14 -4.64 -0.94
CA MET A 51 -4.19 -4.57 -2.06
C MET A 51 -2.76 -4.31 -1.58
N ALA A 52 -2.58 -3.44 -0.58
CA ALA A 52 -1.25 -3.17 -0.03
C ALA A 52 -0.61 -4.44 0.54
N LEU A 53 -1.35 -5.22 1.32
CA LEU A 53 -0.87 -6.49 1.86
C LEU A 53 -0.66 -7.54 0.77
N ALA A 54 -1.65 -7.75 -0.09
CA ALA A 54 -1.62 -8.78 -1.13
C ALA A 54 -0.51 -8.56 -2.16
N PHE A 55 -0.25 -7.30 -2.53
CA PHE A 55 0.78 -6.96 -3.52
C PHE A 55 2.16 -6.72 -2.89
N GLY A 56 2.27 -6.77 -1.56
CA GLY A 56 3.55 -6.59 -0.86
C GLY A 56 4.04 -5.14 -0.85
N CYS A 57 3.12 -4.16 -0.80
CA CYS A 57 3.47 -2.77 -0.57
C CYS A 57 3.78 -2.54 0.91
N PRO A 58 5.03 -2.22 1.29
CA PRO A 58 5.41 -2.06 2.70
C PRO A 58 4.88 -0.78 3.34
N ILE A 59 4.41 0.19 2.55
CA ILE A 59 3.92 1.49 3.03
C ILE A 59 2.56 1.77 2.42
N ILE A 60 1.63 2.24 3.26
CA ILE A 60 0.33 2.77 2.84
C ILE A 60 0.26 4.28 3.09
N LYS A 61 -0.16 5.04 2.07
CA LYS A 61 -0.41 6.49 2.13
C LYS A 61 -1.90 6.75 1.97
N ALA A 62 -2.61 6.77 3.11
CA ALA A 62 -4.06 6.83 3.16
C ALA A 62 -4.65 8.07 3.84
N GLY A 63 -3.86 9.10 4.20
CA GLY A 63 -4.33 10.32 4.89
C GLY A 63 -4.81 10.05 6.31
N VAL A 64 -5.09 11.06 7.14
CA VAL A 64 -5.40 10.83 8.57
C VAL A 64 -6.79 11.26 9.03
N ILE A 65 -7.32 12.35 8.46
CA ILE A 65 -8.63 12.91 8.84
C ILE A 65 -9.67 12.49 7.81
N GLY A 66 -10.81 11.96 8.27
CA GLY A 66 -11.94 11.54 7.45
C GLY A 66 -12.24 10.05 7.58
N GLY A 67 -13.53 9.69 7.60
CA GLY A 67 -13.97 8.29 7.76
C GLY A 67 -13.45 7.39 6.63
N GLU A 68 -13.33 7.94 5.42
CA GLU A 68 -12.75 7.26 4.27
C GLU A 68 -11.26 6.95 4.45
N ARG A 69 -10.56 7.69 5.31
CA ARG A 69 -9.15 7.47 5.66
C ARG A 69 -9.03 6.45 6.79
N SER A 70 -9.77 6.67 7.87
CA SER A 70 -9.81 5.80 9.05
C SER A 70 -10.21 4.37 8.68
N ALA A 71 -11.12 4.18 7.71
CA ALA A 71 -11.53 2.87 7.23
C ALA A 71 -10.35 1.98 6.78
N LYS A 72 -9.29 2.55 6.17
CA LYS A 72 -8.12 1.77 5.71
C LYS A 72 -7.31 1.25 6.89
N TYR A 73 -7.08 2.10 7.89
CA TYR A 73 -6.33 1.72 9.08
C TYR A 73 -7.11 0.75 9.95
N ASN A 74 -8.40 0.99 10.14
CA ASN A 74 -9.28 0.06 10.85
C ASN A 74 -9.30 -1.30 10.16
N GLU A 75 -9.28 -1.33 8.83
CA GLU A 75 -9.19 -2.59 8.09
C GLU A 75 -7.85 -3.30 8.31
N LEU A 76 -6.72 -2.58 8.32
CA LEU A 76 -5.42 -3.18 8.66
C LEU A 76 -5.41 -3.75 10.08
N ILE A 77 -5.98 -3.04 11.05
CA ILE A 77 -6.12 -3.50 12.44
C ILE A 77 -7.00 -4.76 12.49
N ARG A 78 -8.12 -4.77 11.77
CA ARG A 78 -9.03 -5.92 11.68
C ARG A 78 -8.34 -7.14 11.07
N ILE A 79 -7.60 -6.95 9.97
CA ILE A 79 -6.83 -8.02 9.32
C ILE A 79 -5.77 -8.53 10.27
N GLN A 80 -5.00 -7.66 10.94
CA GLN A 80 -3.99 -8.07 11.92
C GLN A 80 -4.59 -8.87 13.08
N HIS A 81 -5.73 -8.44 13.60
CA HIS A 81 -6.42 -9.17 14.68
C HIS A 81 -6.91 -10.55 14.23
N THR A 82 -7.31 -10.69 12.96
CA THR A 82 -7.81 -11.95 12.40
C THR A 82 -6.67 -12.89 11.97
N TYR A 83 -5.59 -12.32 11.42
CA TYR A 83 -4.44 -12.99 10.82
C TYR A 83 -3.15 -12.30 11.32
N PRO A 84 -2.70 -12.57 12.56
CA PRO A 84 -1.57 -11.89 13.17
C PRO A 84 -0.26 -11.97 12.36
N GLU A 85 -0.07 -13.04 11.61
CA GLU A 85 1.09 -13.28 10.75
C GLU A 85 1.07 -12.47 9.44
N ALA A 86 -0.11 -12.05 8.98
CA ALA A 86 -0.30 -11.35 7.71
C ALA A 86 0.10 -9.88 7.78
N VAL A 87 0.02 -9.27 8.97
CA VAL A 87 0.39 -7.86 9.20
C VAL A 87 1.50 -7.81 10.24
N LYS A 88 2.74 -7.94 9.77
CA LYS A 88 3.92 -7.70 10.60
C LYS A 88 4.28 -6.22 10.48
N PRO A 89 4.41 -5.49 11.60
CA PRO A 89 4.99 -4.15 11.57
C PRO A 89 6.37 -4.22 10.91
N GLY A 90 6.50 -3.65 9.72
CA GLY A 90 7.80 -3.55 9.06
C GLY A 90 8.69 -2.57 9.83
N SER A 91 9.99 -2.86 9.89
CA SER A 91 10.94 -1.82 10.26
C SER A 91 11.20 -0.94 9.04
N LEU A 92 11.12 0.38 9.20
CA LEU A 92 11.58 1.31 8.15
C LEU A 92 13.06 1.06 7.80
N SER A 93 13.86 0.58 8.74
CA SER A 93 15.28 0.26 8.50
C SER A 93 15.50 -0.98 7.63
N SER A 94 14.52 -1.89 7.51
CA SER A 94 14.61 -3.05 6.62
C SER A 94 14.14 -2.77 5.18
N LEU A 95 13.66 -1.54 4.92
CA LEU A 95 13.07 -1.11 3.66
C LEU A 95 13.92 -0.08 2.91
N LEU A 96 14.99 0.40 3.56
CA LEU A 96 15.97 1.29 2.96
C LEU A 96 17.20 0.43 2.57
N PRO A 97 17.77 0.60 1.37
CA PRO A 97 19.01 -0.05 0.98
C PRO A 97 20.20 0.38 1.84
#